data_AF-A0A3D3I5E3-F1
#
_entry.id   AF-A0A3D3I5E3-F1
#
_cell.length_a   1.000
_cell.length_b   1.000
_cell.length_c   1.000
_cell.angle_alpha   90.00
_cell.angle_beta   90.00
_cell.angle_gamma   90.00
#
_symmetry.space_group_name_H-M   'P 1'
#
loop_
_entity.id
_entity.type
_entity.pdbx_description
1 polymer ?
#
loop_
_entity_poly.entity_id
_entity_poly.type
_entity_poly.pdbx_seq_one_letter_code
_entity_poly.pdbx_strand_id
1 'polypeptide(L)'
;PNEAKLQVPALRQLISEALTANGRVLNAKVAWAKARAKRDEILYKAEHAVYVTAKAAKHYVRAAFGKKSNEYQQLAGLSFTKPSL
;
A
#
# COMPACT_ATOMS: atom_id res chain seq x y z
N PRO A 1 -36.15 -18.76 27.69
CA PRO A 1 -34.85 -18.28 28.22
C PRO A 1 -35.04 -17.04 29.09
N ASN A 2 -34.64 -17.10 30.37
CA ASN A 2 -34.76 -15.96 31.31
C ASN A 2 -33.58 -14.99 31.21
N GLU A 3 -32.51 -15.38 30.52
CA GLU A 3 -31.38 -14.52 30.23
C GLU A 3 -31.72 -13.50 29.14
N ALA A 4 -31.64 -12.21 29.46
CA ALA A 4 -32.00 -11.12 28.55
C ALA A 4 -31.25 -11.17 27.20
N LYS A 5 -29.98 -11.61 27.20
CA LYS A 5 -29.15 -11.73 25.99
C LYS A 5 -29.60 -12.84 25.03
N LEU A 6 -30.30 -13.86 25.54
CA LEU A 6 -30.80 -14.99 24.78
C LEU A 6 -32.26 -14.82 24.35
N GLN A 7 -32.85 -13.65 24.62
CA GLN A 7 -34.19 -13.31 24.15
C GLN A 7 -34.14 -12.85 22.69
N VAL A 8 -35.24 -13.10 21.96
CA VAL A 8 -35.35 -12.78 20.52
C VAL A 8 -34.98 -11.33 20.18
N PRO A 9 -35.37 -10.29 20.95
CA PRO A 9 -34.97 -8.91 20.64
C PRO A 9 -33.45 -8.72 20.70
N ALA A 10 -32.79 -9.26 21.73
CA ALA A 10 -31.33 -9.16 21.88
C ALA A 10 -30.59 -9.92 20.78
N LEU A 11 -31.07 -11.11 20.39
CA LEU A 11 -30.49 -11.87 19.28
C LEU A 11 -30.65 -11.15 17.93
N ARG A 12 -31.80 -10.51 17.68
CA ARG A 12 -32.01 -9.69 16.47
C ARG A 12 -31.09 -8.47 16.43
N GLN A 13 -30.90 -7.82 17.57
CA GLN A 13 -29.96 -6.71 17.71
C GLN A 13 -28.52 -7.18 17.41
N LEU A 14 -28.11 -8.31 17.97
CA LEU A 14 -26.79 -8.89 17.71
C LEU A 14 -26.58 -9.21 16.23
N ILE A 15 -27.59 -9.78 15.55
CA ILE A 15 -27.52 -10.05 14.11
C ILE A 15 -27.34 -8.74 13.32
N SER A 16 -28.11 -7.70 13.64
CA SER A 16 -27.99 -6.39 12.99
C SER A 16 -26.60 -5.78 13.18
N GLU A 17 -26.06 -5.85 14.40
CA GLU A 17 -24.72 -5.37 14.73
C GLU A 17 -23.64 -6.15 13.97
N ALA A 18 -23.74 -7.47 13.94
CA ALA A 18 -22.81 -8.34 13.23
C ALA A 18 -22.81 -8.07 11.71
N LEU A 19 -24.00 -7.93 11.11
CA LEU A 19 -24.14 -7.58 9.69
C LEU A 19 -23.56 -6.20 9.39
N THR A 20 -23.80 -5.22 10.28
CA THR A 20 -23.25 -3.86 10.15
C THR A 20 -21.72 -3.88 10.24
N ALA A 21 -21.16 -4.59 11.22
CA ALA A 21 -19.71 -4.73 11.40
C ALA A 21 -19.06 -5.40 10.19
N ASN A 22 -19.65 -6.48 9.67
CA ASN A 22 -19.19 -7.16 8.46
C ASN A 22 -19.19 -6.22 7.25
N GLY A 23 -20.26 -5.44 7.07
CA GLY A 23 -20.35 -4.43 6.02
C GLY A 23 -19.22 -3.39 6.12
N ARG A 24 -18.91 -2.91 7.32
CA ARG A 24 -17.80 -1.97 7.56
C ARG A 24 -16.45 -2.58 7.18
N VAL A 25 -16.19 -3.83 7.57
CA VAL A 25 -14.93 -4.53 7.23
C VAL A 25 -14.78 -4.71 5.72
N LEU A 26 -15.84 -5.11 5.02
CA LEU A 26 -15.82 -5.26 3.57
C LEU A 26 -15.51 -3.94 2.86
N ASN A 27 -16.18 -2.86 3.26
CA ASN A 27 -15.95 -1.53 2.70
C ASN A 27 -14.52 -1.03 2.97
N ALA A 28 -14.03 -1.20 4.19
CA ALA A 28 -12.66 -0.84 4.56
C ALA A 28 -11.62 -1.65 3.75
N LYS A 29 -11.85 -2.95 3.56
CA LYS A 29 -10.96 -3.82 2.77
C LYS A 29 -10.87 -3.37 1.32
N VAL A 30 -11.99 -3.00 0.69
CA VAL A 30 -12.02 -2.49 -0.68
C VAL A 30 -11.27 -1.15 -0.77
N ALA A 31 -11.55 -0.21 0.13
CA ALA A 31 -10.88 1.08 0.16
C ALA A 31 -9.36 0.93 0.35
N TRP A 32 -8.94 0.09 1.28
CA TRP A 32 -7.54 -0.20 1.54
C TRP A 32 -6.84 -0.88 0.36
N ALA A 33 -7.50 -1.85 -0.30
CA ALA A 33 -6.95 -2.49 -1.49
C ALA A 33 -6.75 -1.49 -2.64
N LYS A 34 -7.73 -0.62 -2.89
CA LYS A 34 -7.61 0.45 -3.90
C LYS A 34 -6.48 1.43 -3.57
N ALA A 35 -6.36 1.83 -2.30
CA ALA A 35 -5.29 2.73 -1.86
C ALA A 35 -3.89 2.10 -2.05
N ARG A 36 -3.72 0.81 -1.69
CA ARG A 36 -2.47 0.08 -1.94
C ARG A 36 -2.15 -0.06 -3.41
N ALA A 37 -3.14 -0.39 -4.24
CA ALA A 37 -2.95 -0.46 -5.68
C ALA A 37 -2.47 0.89 -6.24
N LYS A 38 -3.14 2.00 -5.88
CA LYS A 38 -2.74 3.36 -6.31
C LYS A 38 -1.33 3.72 -5.83
N ARG A 39 -0.99 3.40 -4.58
CA ARG A 39 0.38 3.56 -4.06
C ARG A 39 1.39 2.81 -4.92
N ASP A 40 1.10 1.55 -5.25
CA ASP A 40 2.04 0.72 -6.01
C ASP A 40 2.20 1.19 -7.46
N GLU A 41 1.14 1.74 -8.06
CA GLU A 41 1.23 2.42 -9.37
C GLU A 41 2.22 3.59 -9.31
N ILE A 42 2.06 4.48 -8.32
CA ILE A 42 2.88 5.69 -8.18
C ILE A 42 4.34 5.37 -7.81
N LEU A 43 4.55 4.38 -6.93
CA LEU A 43 5.88 4.10 -6.40
C LEU A 43 6.67 3.11 -7.26
N TYR A 44 6.03 2.13 -7.90
CA TYR A 44 6.74 0.96 -8.43
C TYR A 44 6.38 0.49 -9.84
N LYS A 45 5.19 0.79 -10.37
CA LYS A 45 4.69 0.13 -11.60
C LYS A 45 4.55 1.05 -12.80
N ALA A 46 4.14 2.31 -12.61
CA ALA A 46 4.06 3.25 -13.71
C ALA A 46 5.45 3.50 -14.33
N GLU A 47 5.47 3.90 -15.60
CA GLU A 47 6.72 4.21 -16.33
C GLU A 47 7.54 5.31 -15.62
N HIS A 48 6.86 6.32 -15.09
CA HIS A 48 7.48 7.41 -14.32
C HIS A 48 7.35 7.23 -12.81
N ALA A 49 7.11 6.00 -12.34
CA ALA A 49 7.06 5.72 -10.92
C ALA A 49 8.37 6.08 -10.23
N VAL A 50 8.29 6.44 -8.93
CA VAL A 50 9.45 6.93 -8.16
C VAL A 50 10.66 5.99 -8.27
N TYR A 51 10.44 4.68 -8.14
CA TYR A 51 11.51 3.69 -8.26
C TYR A 51 12.16 3.68 -9.66
N VAL A 52 11.34 3.73 -10.72
CA VAL A 52 11.82 3.69 -12.11
C VAL A 52 12.61 4.95 -12.43
N THR A 53 12.06 6.12 -12.09
CA THR A 53 12.68 7.43 -12.28
C THR A 53 14.00 7.53 -11.54
N ALA A 54 14.06 7.12 -10.27
CA ALA A 54 15.30 7.13 -9.50
C ALA A 54 16.37 6.21 -10.11
N LYS A 55 15.98 5.01 -10.59
CA LYS A 55 16.90 4.09 -11.26
C LYS A 55 17.43 4.68 -12.57
N ALA A 56 16.56 5.27 -13.38
CA ALA A 56 16.92 5.92 -14.64
C ALA A 56 17.90 7.08 -14.41
N ALA A 57 17.63 7.95 -13.44
CA ALA A 57 18.52 9.06 -13.08
C ALA A 57 19.90 8.56 -12.65
N LYS A 58 19.97 7.53 -11.81
CA LYS A 58 21.25 6.90 -11.41
C LYS A 58 22.01 6.34 -12.60
N HIS A 59 21.33 5.65 -13.51
CA HIS A 59 21.95 5.09 -14.71
C HIS A 59 22.51 6.18 -15.61
N TYR A 60 21.74 7.25 -15.82
CA TYR A 60 22.17 8.39 -16.63
C TYR A 60 23.42 9.05 -16.05
N VAL A 61 23.41 9.41 -14.76
CA VAL A 61 24.56 10.04 -14.11
C VAL A 61 25.77 9.10 -14.11
N ARG A 62 25.57 7.79 -13.91
CA ARG A 62 26.65 6.81 -14.02
C ARG A 62 27.28 6.78 -15.41
N ALA A 63 26.46 6.85 -16.45
CA ALA A 63 26.92 6.81 -17.83
C ALA A 63 27.66 8.11 -18.21
N ALA A 64 27.18 9.27 -17.73
CA ALA A 64 27.76 10.57 -18.02
C ALA A 64 29.07 10.84 -17.27
N PHE A 65 29.13 10.52 -15.97
CA PHE A 65 30.25 10.90 -15.10
C PHE A 65 31.13 9.72 -14.65
N GLY A 66 30.65 8.49 -14.86
CA GLY A 66 31.35 7.27 -14.46
C GLY A 66 31.03 6.79 -13.04
N LYS A 67 31.24 5.49 -12.79
CA LYS A 67 30.88 4.83 -11.52
C LYS A 67 31.62 5.37 -10.28
N LYS A 68 32.81 5.94 -10.45
CA LYS A 68 33.64 6.45 -9.34
C LYS A 68 33.48 7.96 -9.11
N SER A 69 32.61 8.64 -9.85
CA SER A 69 32.42 10.08 -9.74
C SER A 69 31.70 10.45 -8.45
N ASN A 70 31.96 11.66 -7.92
CA ASN A 70 31.30 12.15 -6.71
C ASN A 70 29.78 12.31 -6.93
N GLU A 71 29.37 12.75 -8.12
CA GLU A 71 27.97 12.93 -8.53
C GLU A 71 27.21 11.60 -8.49
N TYR A 72 27.80 10.52 -9.06
CA TYR A 72 27.17 9.22 -9.02
C TYR A 72 27.15 8.63 -7.60
N GLN A 73 28.20 8.80 -6.81
CA GLN A 73 28.26 8.27 -5.44
C GLN A 73 27.19 8.89 -4.53
N GLN A 74 26.93 10.20 -4.65
CA GLN A 74 25.86 10.88 -3.91
C GLN A 74 24.48 10.26 -4.21
N LEU A 75 24.18 10.00 -5.49
CA LEU A 75 22.92 9.39 -5.89
C LEU A 75 22.86 7.89 -5.56
N ALA A 76 23.99 7.18 -5.69
CA ALA A 76 24.06 5.74 -5.44
C ALA A 76 23.68 5.40 -4.00
N GLY A 77 24.03 6.26 -3.03
CA GLY A 77 23.68 6.09 -1.62
C GLY A 77 22.18 6.21 -1.30
N LEU A 78 21.36 6.78 -2.19
CA LEU A 78 19.91 6.88 -1.97
C LEU A 78 19.24 5.53 -2.16
N SER A 79 18.53 5.00 -1.16
CA SER A 79 17.87 3.70 -1.30
C SER A 79 16.45 3.85 -1.83
N PHE A 80 16.18 3.26 -2.99
CA PHE A 80 14.84 3.07 -3.55
C PHE A 80 14.64 1.58 -3.76
N THR A 81 13.73 0.97 -3.01
CA THR A 81 13.48 -0.48 -3.04
C THR A 81 12.04 -0.76 -3.46
N LYS A 82 11.84 -1.85 -4.19
CA LYS A 82 10.52 -2.38 -4.51
C LYS A 82 10.20 -3.57 -3.58
N PRO A 83 8.96 -3.72 -3.08
CA PRO A 83 8.57 -4.91 -2.33
C PRO A 83 8.82 -6.19 -3.14
N SER A 84 9.36 -7.23 -2.52
CA SER A 84 9.40 -8.57 -3.12
C SER A 84 7.97 -9.13 -3.22
N LEU A 85 7.68 -9.79 -4.34
CA LEU A 85 6.42 -10.50 -4.57
C LEU A 85 6.25 -11.67 -3.59
#